data_AF-A0A3D8RFU7-F1
#
_entry.id   AF-A0A3D8RFU7-F1
#
_cell.length_a   1.000
_cell.length_b   1.000
_cell.length_c   1.000
_cell.angle_alpha   90.00
_cell.angle_beta   90.00
_cell.angle_gamma   90.00
#
_symmetry.space_group_name_H-M   'P 1'
#
loop_
_entity.id
_entity.type
_entity.pdbx_description
1 polymer ?
#
loop_
_entity_poly.entity_id
_entity_poly.type
_entity_poly.pdbx_seq_one_letter_code
_entity_poly.pdbx_strand_id
1 'polypeptide(L)'
;MAHSEPVFLLLQASSAAHLSRHDPKMRIKALSLQSEAFSAVRSDIEKLQGPSESFVSDELMLCTIIAGLTSAWYDVNDLGLSHILGSQVLLYLWLQQQKNRLKYQQTFILGAFVYWFMISAFVAGEPEGCLQYQESLQITIRSLEMSHDIVDDTNVPKHLRRIIPHPLTGFSITLLNSVGKVGALCRIRQNATVQRPGESLPDFLMTKARLVESELLDHAHSSRSNFIDPQDPQTTIDEILSVEEAYRCAGLLQLYTAFPHLLQRQAYHAFHDEADGLESESLREKDNECKRLNSVGEFTPPQYNWLRALAFHILKILETVPATSGTRVLQGLAVLIAAAWLVDPMSVGFSSSEGDSSEALLEHSQLPLKKSSATKEQWRDIVRCGLRTHVEYVGLQQVSRVLEIVEVIWRLDDLGGKKCDWMAVVALQGLQTLFG
;
A
#
# COMPACT_ATOMS: atom_id res chain seq x y z
N MET A 1 12.98 -32.12 15.25
CA MET A 1 13.07 -30.81 14.57
C MET A 1 13.89 -29.92 15.49
N ALA A 2 15.05 -29.44 15.05
CA ALA A 2 15.78 -28.43 15.82
C ALA A 2 15.04 -27.09 15.63
N HIS A 3 14.64 -26.45 16.72
CA HIS A 3 14.01 -25.13 16.66
C HIS A 3 15.06 -24.10 16.21
N SER A 4 14.69 -23.21 15.29
CA SER A 4 15.55 -22.08 14.91
C SER A 4 15.64 -21.11 16.09
N GLU A 5 16.81 -21.08 16.73
CA GLU A 5 17.14 -20.18 17.84
C GLU A 5 16.83 -18.71 17.52
N PRO A 6 17.28 -18.12 16.38
CA PRO A 6 17.02 -16.71 16.11
C PRO A 6 15.52 -16.42 15.90
N VAL A 7 14.76 -17.32 15.28
CA VAL A 7 13.30 -17.16 15.13
C VAL A 7 12.63 -17.15 16.50
N PHE A 8 12.99 -18.10 17.36
CA PHE A 8 12.40 -18.22 18.69
C PHE A 8 12.71 -16.99 19.55
N LEU A 9 13.97 -16.53 19.56
CA LEU A 9 14.37 -15.34 20.30
C LEU A 9 13.66 -14.07 19.80
N LEU A 10 13.51 -13.88 18.49
CA LEU A 10 12.78 -12.75 17.92
C LEU A 10 11.30 -12.75 18.30
N LEU A 11 10.64 -13.92 18.28
CA LEU A 11 9.24 -14.03 18.69
C LEU A 11 9.07 -13.70 20.18
N GLN A 12 9.98 -14.20 21.04
CA GLN A 12 9.97 -13.86 22.46
C GLN A 12 10.26 -12.38 22.70
N ALA A 13 11.23 -11.80 21.99
CA ALA A 13 11.57 -10.39 22.09
C ALA A 13 10.38 -9.50 21.70
N SER A 14 9.71 -9.83 20.59
CA SER A 14 8.57 -9.08 20.08
C SER A 14 7.37 -9.18 21.02
N SER A 15 7.12 -10.37 21.58
CA SER A 15 6.09 -10.56 22.61
C SER A 15 6.40 -9.76 23.88
N ALA A 16 7.65 -9.76 24.35
CA ALA A 16 8.07 -8.96 25.49
C ALA A 16 7.97 -7.44 25.22
N ALA A 17 8.27 -6.99 24.00
CA ALA A 17 8.12 -5.60 23.60
C ALA A 17 6.65 -5.17 23.65
N HIS A 18 5.74 -5.99 23.13
CA HIS A 18 4.30 -5.77 23.22
C HIS A 18 3.81 -5.68 24.68
N LEU A 19 4.21 -6.64 25.52
CA LEU A 19 3.86 -6.68 26.94
C LEU A 19 4.44 -5.51 27.75
N SER A 20 5.48 -4.84 27.25
CA SER A 20 6.12 -3.73 27.95
C SER A 20 5.21 -2.53 28.20
N ARG A 21 4.12 -2.42 27.44
CA ARG A 21 3.05 -1.44 27.67
C ARG A 21 2.34 -1.64 29.02
N HIS A 22 2.19 -2.88 29.46
CA HIS A 22 1.51 -3.23 30.72
C HIS A 22 2.51 -3.50 31.86
N ASP A 23 3.69 -4.04 31.53
CA ASP A 23 4.78 -4.26 32.49
C ASP A 23 6.10 -3.64 31.97
N PRO A 24 6.50 -2.44 32.45
CA PRO A 24 7.72 -1.78 32.01
C PRO A 24 9.00 -2.62 32.15
N LYS A 25 9.03 -3.63 33.04
CA LYS A 25 10.19 -4.53 33.18
C LYS A 25 10.38 -5.40 31.94
N MET A 26 9.32 -5.71 31.21
CA MET A 26 9.39 -6.49 29.97
C MET A 26 10.15 -5.75 28.88
N ARG A 27 10.26 -4.42 28.93
CA ARG A 27 11.09 -3.64 27.99
C ARG A 27 12.56 -4.06 28.05
N ILE A 28 13.11 -4.23 29.26
CA ILE A 28 14.51 -4.65 29.44
C ILE A 28 14.70 -6.07 28.89
N LYS A 29 13.75 -6.97 29.17
CA LYS A 29 13.80 -8.34 28.67
C LYS A 29 13.69 -8.40 27.15
N ALA A 30 12.82 -7.58 26.55
CA ALA A 30 12.65 -7.47 25.11
C ALA A 30 13.96 -7.07 24.42
N LEU A 31 14.64 -6.03 24.92
CA LEU A 31 15.92 -5.56 24.37
C LEU A 31 17.06 -6.58 24.52
N SER A 32 17.11 -7.30 25.65
CA SER A 32 18.07 -8.40 25.85
C SER A 32 17.87 -9.50 24.81
N LEU A 33 16.62 -9.99 24.70
CA LEU A 33 16.27 -11.06 23.75
C LEU A 33 16.50 -10.63 22.30
N GLN A 34 16.20 -9.36 21.95
CA GLN A 34 16.46 -8.82 20.63
C GLN A 34 17.98 -8.80 20.32
N SER A 35 18.81 -8.41 21.29
CA SER A 35 20.27 -8.39 21.14
C SER A 35 20.84 -9.80 20.95
N GLU A 36 20.34 -10.77 21.71
CA GLU A 36 20.68 -12.19 21.56
C GLU A 36 20.26 -12.70 20.18
N ALA A 37 19.03 -12.39 19.75
CA ALA A 37 18.53 -12.79 18.44
C ALA A 37 19.35 -12.20 17.28
N PHE A 38 19.71 -10.92 17.36
CA PHE A 38 20.55 -10.27 16.36
C PHE A 38 21.98 -10.83 16.32
N SER A 39 22.50 -11.31 17.44
CA SER A 39 23.78 -12.01 17.49
C SER A 39 23.70 -13.36 16.76
N ALA A 40 22.61 -14.10 16.97
CA ALA A 40 22.34 -15.36 16.26
C ALA A 40 22.14 -15.15 14.75
N VAL A 41 21.34 -14.15 14.35
CA VAL A 41 21.12 -13.77 12.94
C VAL A 41 22.44 -13.36 12.29
N ARG A 42 23.29 -12.59 12.97
CA ARG A 42 24.61 -12.21 12.45
C ARG A 42 25.49 -13.43 12.21
N SER A 43 25.52 -14.38 13.14
CA SER A 43 26.25 -15.64 12.96
C SER A 43 25.76 -16.42 11.73
N ASP A 44 24.45 -16.43 11.48
CA ASP A 44 23.88 -17.06 10.28
C ASP A 44 24.26 -16.33 8.99
N ILE A 45 24.31 -14.99 9.01
CA ILE A 45 24.78 -14.19 7.87
C ILE A 45 26.27 -14.42 7.59
N GLU A 46 27.11 -14.52 8.64
CA GLU A 46 28.55 -14.79 8.49
C GLU A 46 28.81 -16.14 7.82
N LYS A 47 27.98 -17.16 8.08
CA LYS A 47 28.06 -18.46 7.40
C LYS A 47 27.82 -18.36 5.90
N LEU A 48 27.07 -17.36 5.41
CA LEU A 48 26.84 -17.14 3.98
C LEU A 48 28.10 -16.66 3.24
N GLN A 49 29.06 -16.06 3.95
CA GLN A 49 30.30 -15.53 3.37
C GLN A 49 31.40 -16.60 3.24
N GLY A 50 31.13 -17.84 3.65
CA GLY A 50 32.07 -18.95 3.55
C GLY A 50 32.27 -19.47 2.10
N PRO A 51 33.26 -20.35 1.88
CA PRO A 51 33.58 -20.92 0.56
C PRO A 51 32.55 -21.93 0.03
N SER A 52 31.49 -22.23 0.78
CA SER A 52 30.35 -23.06 0.36
C SER A 52 29.29 -22.19 -0.33
N GLU A 53 28.46 -22.77 -1.22
CA GLU A 53 27.36 -22.04 -1.86
C GLU A 53 26.52 -21.28 -0.81
N SER A 54 26.44 -19.95 -0.95
CA SER A 54 25.71 -19.06 -0.05
C SER A 54 24.20 -19.34 -0.11
N PHE A 55 23.74 -20.28 0.71
CA PHE A 55 22.32 -20.65 0.81
C PHE A 55 21.63 -19.85 1.92
N VAL A 56 20.55 -19.15 1.57
CA VAL A 56 19.75 -18.36 2.51
C VAL A 56 18.61 -19.26 2.97
N SER A 57 18.51 -19.54 4.27
CA SER A 57 17.42 -20.36 4.80
C SER A 57 16.10 -19.59 4.88
N ASP A 58 14.99 -20.32 4.85
CA ASP A 58 13.66 -19.77 5.09
C ASP A 58 13.59 -19.10 6.47
N GLU A 59 14.26 -19.67 7.48
CA GLU A 59 14.33 -19.14 8.83
C GLU A 59 15.10 -17.81 8.90
N LEU A 60 16.21 -17.68 8.17
CA LEU A 60 16.99 -16.43 8.14
C LEU A 60 16.19 -15.31 7.46
N MET A 61 15.49 -15.62 6.36
CA MET A 61 14.63 -14.67 5.69
C MET A 61 13.48 -14.23 6.60
N LEU A 62 12.82 -15.20 7.27
CA LEU A 62 11.76 -14.92 8.23
C LEU A 62 12.25 -14.07 9.41
N CYS A 63 13.42 -14.36 9.98
CA CYS A 63 14.02 -13.57 11.05
C CYS A 63 14.22 -12.11 10.66
N THR A 64 14.70 -11.88 9.44
CA THR A 64 14.98 -10.51 8.97
C THR A 64 13.69 -9.71 8.79
N ILE A 65 12.62 -10.36 8.32
CA ILE A 65 11.29 -9.74 8.19
C ILE A 65 10.71 -9.43 9.58
N ILE A 66 10.75 -10.38 10.52
CA ILE A 66 10.25 -10.16 11.89
C ILE A 66 11.02 -9.02 12.54
N ALA A 67 12.35 -9.02 12.45
CA ALA A 67 13.19 -7.94 12.98
C ALA A 67 12.79 -6.56 12.43
N GLY A 68 12.57 -6.45 11.12
CA GLY A 68 12.15 -5.22 10.48
C GLY A 68 10.74 -4.78 10.86
N LEU A 69 9.77 -5.69 10.82
CA LEU A 69 8.37 -5.41 11.18
C LEU A 69 8.23 -4.99 12.66
N THR A 70 9.03 -5.56 13.56
CA THR A 70 8.92 -5.28 14.99
C THR A 70 9.89 -4.22 15.49
N SER A 71 10.72 -3.62 14.62
CA SER A 71 11.68 -2.56 15.01
C SER A 71 11.00 -1.42 15.77
N ALA A 72 9.85 -0.96 15.24
CA ALA A 72 9.02 0.08 15.82
C ALA A 72 8.47 -0.23 17.22
N TRP A 73 8.41 -1.52 17.61
CA TRP A 73 7.88 -1.95 18.90
C TRP A 73 8.89 -1.68 20.02
N TYR A 74 10.18 -1.59 19.69
CA TYR A 74 11.26 -1.28 20.63
C TYR A 74 11.52 0.22 20.69
N ASP A 75 11.54 0.89 19.54
CA ASP A 75 11.66 2.34 19.40
C ASP A 75 10.70 2.83 18.30
N VAL A 76 9.74 3.67 18.67
CA VAL A 76 8.72 4.20 17.74
C VAL A 76 9.32 5.00 16.59
N ASN A 77 10.56 5.49 16.72
CA ASN A 77 11.25 6.23 15.66
C ASN A 77 12.13 5.34 14.79
N ASP A 78 12.28 4.05 15.11
CA ASP A 78 13.02 3.11 14.29
C ASP A 78 12.14 2.59 13.14
N LEU A 79 12.47 3.04 11.94
CA LEU A 79 11.79 2.67 10.69
C LEU A 79 12.24 1.32 10.14
N GLY A 80 13.22 0.65 10.78
CA GLY A 80 13.77 -0.61 10.31
C GLY A 80 14.49 -0.52 8.97
N LEU A 81 14.98 0.67 8.58
CA LEU A 81 15.61 0.91 7.27
C LEU A 81 16.81 0.00 7.00
N SER A 82 17.63 -0.23 8.02
CA SER A 82 18.77 -1.15 7.95
C SER A 82 18.32 -2.58 7.64
N HIS A 83 17.20 -3.01 8.25
CA HIS A 83 16.60 -4.31 7.99
C HIS A 83 16.01 -4.39 6.58
N ILE A 84 15.41 -3.32 6.05
CA ILE A 84 14.90 -3.30 4.66
C ILE A 84 16.04 -3.52 3.67
N LEU A 85 17.13 -2.78 3.81
CA LEU A 85 18.27 -2.91 2.90
C LEU A 85 18.91 -4.30 2.97
N GLY A 86 19.11 -4.83 4.19
CA GLY A 86 19.63 -6.19 4.37
C GLY A 86 18.70 -7.26 3.82
N SER A 87 17.40 -7.14 4.07
CA SER A 87 16.39 -8.10 3.58
C SER A 87 16.21 -8.06 2.07
N GLN A 88 16.38 -6.92 1.41
CA GLN A 88 16.37 -6.84 -0.05
C GLN A 88 17.45 -7.73 -0.69
N VAL A 89 18.66 -7.68 -0.13
CA VAL A 89 19.81 -8.50 -0.57
C VAL A 89 19.56 -9.98 -0.27
N LEU A 90 19.13 -10.30 0.95
CA LEU A 90 18.84 -11.69 1.35
C LEU A 90 17.70 -12.29 0.53
N LEU A 91 16.63 -11.52 0.27
CA LEU A 91 15.50 -11.98 -0.54
C LEU A 91 15.93 -12.25 -1.97
N TYR A 92 16.77 -11.40 -2.56
CA TYR A 92 17.30 -11.65 -3.89
C TYR A 92 18.04 -13.00 -3.95
N LEU A 93 18.98 -13.24 -3.02
CA LEU A 93 19.72 -14.50 -2.94
C LEU A 93 18.79 -15.70 -2.69
N TRP A 94 17.84 -15.56 -1.78
CA TRP A 94 16.85 -16.58 -1.45
C TRP A 94 15.96 -16.95 -2.63
N LEU A 95 15.51 -15.96 -3.42
CA LEU A 95 14.69 -16.17 -4.62
C LEU A 95 15.49 -16.84 -5.75
N GLN A 96 16.78 -16.54 -5.90
CA GLN A 96 17.64 -17.22 -6.90
C GLN A 96 17.76 -18.73 -6.65
N GLN A 97 17.55 -19.17 -5.40
CA GLN A 97 17.55 -20.59 -5.04
C GLN A 97 16.24 -21.29 -5.44
N GLN A 98 15.19 -20.54 -5.75
CA GLN A 98 13.87 -21.07 -6.08
C GLN A 98 13.74 -21.29 -7.59
N LYS A 99 13.61 -22.55 -8.01
CA LYS A 99 13.49 -22.92 -9.44
C LYS A 99 12.03 -23.05 -9.91
N ASN A 100 11.12 -23.26 -8.97
CA ASN A 100 9.70 -23.53 -9.21
C ASN A 100 8.86 -22.61 -8.33
N ARG A 101 7.53 -22.68 -8.51
CA ARG A 101 6.55 -22.04 -7.63
C ARG A 101 6.89 -22.29 -6.16
N LEU A 102 6.79 -21.23 -5.35
CA LEU A 102 7.06 -21.28 -3.92
C LEU A 102 6.08 -22.20 -3.18
N LYS A 103 6.58 -22.86 -2.14
CA LYS A 103 5.76 -23.60 -1.17
C LYS A 103 4.90 -22.64 -0.35
N TYR A 104 3.94 -23.19 0.40
CA TYR A 104 3.07 -22.41 1.29
C TYR A 104 3.88 -21.51 2.26
N GLN A 105 4.85 -22.06 2.99
CA GLN A 105 5.67 -21.30 3.95
C GLN A 105 6.51 -20.21 3.27
N GLN A 106 7.02 -20.50 2.07
CA GLN A 106 7.84 -19.57 1.30
C GLN A 106 7.00 -18.43 0.75
N THR A 107 5.75 -18.71 0.34
CA THR A 107 4.79 -17.67 -0.03
C THR A 107 4.49 -16.76 1.15
N PHE A 108 4.33 -17.32 2.37
CA PHE A 108 4.15 -16.52 3.59
C PHE A 108 5.32 -15.54 3.80
N ILE A 109 6.56 -16.03 3.66
CA ILE A 109 7.78 -15.21 3.78
C ILE A 109 7.77 -14.09 2.73
N LEU A 110 7.53 -14.42 1.45
CA LEU A 110 7.52 -13.43 0.39
C LEU A 110 6.43 -12.38 0.59
N GLY A 111 5.19 -12.78 0.87
CA GLY A 111 4.09 -11.83 1.01
C GLY A 111 4.23 -10.97 2.27
N ALA A 112 4.78 -11.50 3.36
CA ALA A 112 5.13 -10.69 4.54
C ALA A 112 6.18 -9.62 4.22
N PHE A 113 7.23 -9.99 3.47
CA PHE A 113 8.21 -9.02 2.99
C PHE A 113 7.57 -7.98 2.05
N VAL A 114 6.76 -8.41 1.07
CA VAL A 114 6.16 -7.50 0.09
C VAL A 114 5.20 -6.53 0.75
N TYR A 115 4.41 -6.97 1.73
CA TYR A 115 3.55 -6.10 2.53
C TYR A 115 4.36 -5.04 3.27
N TRP A 116 5.38 -5.47 4.00
CA TRP A 116 6.27 -4.58 4.74
C TRP A 116 6.96 -3.55 3.81
N PHE A 117 7.49 -4.03 2.69
CA PHE A 117 8.20 -3.20 1.73
C PHE A 117 7.26 -2.23 1.02
N MET A 118 6.04 -2.66 0.70
CA MET A 118 5.00 -1.82 0.11
C MET A 118 4.70 -0.60 0.98
N ILE A 119 4.48 -0.79 2.28
CA ILE A 119 4.20 0.34 3.18
C ILE A 119 5.42 1.26 3.29
N SER A 120 6.61 0.66 3.42
CA SER A 120 7.86 1.40 3.53
C SER A 120 8.14 2.28 2.32
N ALA A 121 7.74 1.85 1.11
CA ALA A 121 7.93 2.62 -0.11
C ALA A 121 7.28 4.01 -0.09
N PHE A 122 6.23 4.22 0.74
CA PHE A 122 5.57 5.52 0.88
C PHE A 122 6.32 6.51 1.79
N VAL A 123 7.23 6.06 2.64
CA VAL A 123 7.77 6.89 3.73
C VAL A 123 9.26 6.74 3.98
N ALA A 124 9.91 5.71 3.43
CA ALA A 124 11.25 5.30 3.79
C ALA A 124 12.08 4.87 2.57
N GLY A 125 13.41 4.90 2.70
CA GLY A 125 14.34 4.49 1.63
C GLY A 125 14.48 5.52 0.51
N GLU A 126 15.35 5.24 -0.46
CA GLU A 126 15.53 6.06 -1.66
C GLU A 126 14.49 5.63 -2.72
N PRO A 127 13.65 6.56 -3.24
CA PRO A 127 12.43 6.16 -3.92
C PRO A 127 12.68 5.57 -5.31
N GLU A 128 13.71 5.99 -6.04
CA GLU A 128 14.11 5.41 -7.33
C GLU A 128 14.56 3.95 -7.18
N GLY A 129 15.39 3.65 -6.18
CA GLY A 129 15.86 2.32 -5.83
C GLY A 129 14.74 1.43 -5.31
N CYS A 130 13.80 1.97 -4.54
CA CYS A 130 12.57 1.26 -4.18
C CYS A 130 11.81 0.83 -5.43
N LEU A 131 11.54 1.77 -6.36
CA LEU A 131 10.82 1.47 -7.60
C LEU A 131 11.55 0.41 -8.45
N GLN A 132 12.86 0.55 -8.64
CA GLN A 132 13.67 -0.41 -9.40
C GLN A 132 13.64 -1.80 -8.76
N TYR A 133 13.71 -1.87 -7.43
CA TYR A 133 13.63 -3.14 -6.70
C TYR A 133 12.27 -3.82 -6.94
N GLN A 134 11.16 -3.08 -6.88
CA GLN A 134 9.82 -3.64 -7.10
C GLN A 134 9.56 -4.07 -8.54
N GLU A 135 10.12 -3.36 -9.52
CA GLU A 135 10.10 -3.78 -10.93
C GLU A 135 10.85 -5.10 -11.11
N SER A 136 12.03 -5.22 -10.50
CA SER A 136 12.83 -6.45 -10.52
C SER A 136 12.10 -7.60 -9.83
N LEU A 137 11.51 -7.33 -8.65
CA LEU A 137 10.75 -8.31 -7.89
C LEU A 137 9.51 -8.79 -8.65
N GLN A 138 8.84 -7.89 -9.38
CA GLN A 138 7.69 -8.25 -10.20
C GLN A 138 8.05 -9.27 -11.30
N ILE A 139 9.21 -9.12 -11.93
CA ILE A 139 9.71 -10.08 -12.92
C ILE A 139 9.88 -11.45 -12.26
N THR A 140 10.47 -11.50 -11.06
CA THR A 140 10.65 -12.74 -10.31
C THR A 140 9.32 -13.37 -9.86
N ILE A 141 8.37 -12.55 -9.36
CA ILE A 141 7.01 -13.01 -9.00
C ILE A 141 6.33 -13.64 -10.22
N ARG A 142 6.44 -13.01 -11.39
CA ARG A 142 5.89 -13.56 -12.64
C ARG A 142 6.58 -14.85 -13.06
N SER A 143 7.92 -14.92 -12.98
CA SER A 143 8.66 -16.15 -13.36
C SER A 143 8.37 -17.33 -12.44
N LEU A 144 8.05 -17.08 -11.17
CA LEU A 144 7.62 -18.10 -10.20
C LEU A 144 6.11 -18.41 -10.27
N GLU A 145 5.41 -17.87 -11.28
CA GLU A 145 3.96 -17.99 -11.50
C GLU A 145 3.10 -17.48 -10.32
N MET A 146 3.63 -16.57 -9.50
CA MET A 146 3.00 -16.10 -8.25
C MET A 146 1.96 -14.99 -8.48
N SER A 147 1.45 -14.84 -9.71
CA SER A 147 0.43 -13.83 -10.04
C SER A 147 -0.94 -14.11 -9.44
N HIS A 148 -1.18 -15.36 -9.02
CA HIS A 148 -2.36 -15.80 -8.29
C HIS A 148 -1.89 -16.52 -7.03
N ASP A 149 -2.62 -16.42 -5.90
CA ASP A 149 -2.19 -17.01 -4.63
C ASP A 149 -2.06 -18.54 -4.73
N ILE A 150 -1.58 -19.16 -3.65
CA ILE A 150 -1.19 -20.57 -3.62
C ILE A 150 -2.33 -21.44 -4.18
N VAL A 151 -1.97 -22.24 -5.18
CA VAL A 151 -2.86 -23.19 -5.81
C VAL A 151 -2.70 -24.51 -5.05
N ASP A 152 -3.81 -25.02 -4.54
CA ASP A 152 -3.92 -26.27 -3.76
C ASP A 152 -3.32 -27.48 -4.51
N ASP A 153 -3.57 -27.58 -5.83
CA ASP A 153 -3.06 -28.66 -6.66
C ASP A 153 -2.67 -28.18 -8.07
N THR A 154 -1.37 -28.24 -8.38
CA THR A 154 -0.84 -27.86 -9.70
C THR A 154 -1.27 -28.82 -10.81
N ASN A 155 -1.72 -30.03 -10.47
CA ASN A 155 -2.22 -31.03 -11.40
C ASN A 155 -3.63 -30.71 -11.93
N VAL A 156 -4.32 -29.74 -11.32
CA VAL A 156 -5.66 -29.32 -11.72
C VAL A 156 -5.60 -28.19 -12.76
N PRO A 157 -6.47 -28.19 -13.80
CA PRO A 157 -6.57 -27.12 -14.78
C PRO A 157 -6.73 -25.73 -14.15
N LYS A 158 -6.13 -24.70 -14.76
CA LYS A 158 -6.08 -23.35 -14.19
C LYS A 158 -7.41 -22.78 -13.72
N HIS A 159 -8.50 -23.06 -14.45
CA HIS A 159 -9.84 -22.56 -14.14
C HIS A 159 -10.54 -23.26 -12.97
N LEU A 160 -10.01 -24.40 -12.50
CA LEU A 160 -10.53 -25.14 -11.34
C LEU A 160 -9.64 -24.97 -10.10
N ARG A 161 -8.53 -24.25 -10.23
CA ARG A 161 -7.60 -24.00 -9.13
C ARG A 161 -8.27 -23.09 -8.11
N ARG A 162 -8.18 -23.50 -6.84
CA ARG A 162 -8.57 -22.64 -5.72
C ARG A 162 -7.36 -21.92 -5.15
N ILE A 163 -7.61 -20.71 -4.70
CA ILE A 163 -6.71 -19.71 -4.16
C ILE A 163 -6.71 -19.88 -2.65
N ILE A 164 -5.56 -20.18 -2.06
CA ILE A 164 -5.39 -20.13 -0.60
C ILE A 164 -5.00 -18.70 -0.22
N PRO A 165 -5.80 -18.01 0.60
CA PRO A 165 -5.45 -16.68 1.10
C PRO A 165 -4.06 -16.65 1.72
N HIS A 166 -3.31 -15.58 1.45
CA HIS A 166 -2.02 -15.40 2.12
C HIS A 166 -2.22 -15.32 3.64
N PRO A 167 -1.45 -16.03 4.49
CA PRO A 167 -1.80 -16.16 5.92
C PRO A 167 -1.68 -14.85 6.72
N LEU A 168 -0.83 -13.92 6.28
CA LEU A 168 -0.73 -12.57 6.85
C LEU A 168 -1.69 -11.57 6.21
N THR A 169 -1.57 -11.36 4.89
CA THR A 169 -2.29 -10.29 4.19
C THR A 169 -3.68 -10.70 3.69
N GLY A 170 -3.95 -11.99 3.52
CA GLY A 170 -5.20 -12.50 2.94
C GLY A 170 -5.29 -12.38 1.42
N PHE A 171 -4.68 -11.36 0.82
CA PHE A 171 -4.85 -11.02 -0.60
C PHE A 171 -3.53 -10.86 -1.37
N SER A 172 -3.66 -10.62 -2.68
CA SER A 172 -2.63 -10.79 -3.70
C SER A 172 -1.32 -10.01 -3.47
N ILE A 173 -0.20 -10.73 -3.59
CA ILE A 173 1.16 -10.18 -3.57
C ILE A 173 1.39 -9.23 -4.76
N THR A 174 0.80 -9.48 -5.92
CA THR A 174 0.98 -8.61 -7.09
C THR A 174 0.34 -7.25 -6.86
N LEU A 175 -0.84 -7.23 -6.23
CA LEU A 175 -1.50 -5.98 -5.86
C LEU A 175 -0.64 -5.18 -4.88
N LEU A 176 -0.17 -5.82 -3.81
CA LEU A 176 0.71 -5.18 -2.83
C LEU A 176 1.97 -4.60 -3.49
N ASN A 177 2.61 -5.36 -4.39
CA ASN A 177 3.76 -4.86 -5.11
C ASN A 177 3.40 -3.64 -6.00
N SER A 178 2.27 -3.66 -6.70
CA SER A 178 1.80 -2.52 -7.50
C SER A 178 1.52 -1.29 -6.64
N VAL A 179 0.87 -1.45 -5.49
CA VAL A 179 0.63 -0.34 -4.53
C VAL A 179 1.95 0.23 -4.01
N GLY A 180 2.96 -0.60 -3.73
CA GLY A 180 4.26 -0.08 -3.32
C GLY A 180 4.94 0.73 -4.42
N LYS A 181 4.79 0.32 -5.69
CA LYS A 181 5.31 1.10 -6.84
C LYS A 181 4.65 2.47 -6.92
N VAL A 182 3.35 2.57 -6.59
CA VAL A 182 2.67 3.86 -6.45
C VAL A 182 3.35 4.71 -5.38
N GLY A 183 3.61 4.17 -4.19
CA GLY A 183 4.30 4.88 -3.12
C GLY A 183 5.65 5.46 -3.56
N ALA A 184 6.48 4.64 -4.21
CA ALA A 184 7.76 5.06 -4.76
C ALA A 184 7.60 6.16 -5.82
N LEU A 185 6.72 5.98 -6.81
CA LEU A 185 6.45 6.95 -7.87
C LEU A 185 5.97 8.30 -7.34
N CYS A 186 5.11 8.29 -6.31
CA CYS A 186 4.62 9.52 -5.70
C CYS A 186 5.75 10.31 -5.06
N ARG A 187 6.67 9.64 -4.36
CA ARG A 187 7.85 10.27 -3.76
C ARG A 187 8.84 10.79 -4.79
N ILE A 188 9.08 10.05 -5.88
CA ILE A 188 9.91 10.54 -7.00
C ILE A 188 9.31 11.83 -7.56
N ARG A 189 7.99 11.87 -7.78
CA ARG A 189 7.32 13.08 -8.25
C ARG A 189 7.44 14.22 -7.25
N GLN A 190 7.22 13.98 -5.96
CA GLN A 190 7.35 15.01 -4.93
C GLN A 190 8.76 15.60 -4.93
N ASN A 191 9.78 14.75 -4.94
CA ASN A 191 11.18 15.17 -5.01
C ASN A 191 11.45 16.00 -6.27
N ALA A 192 10.96 15.57 -7.43
CA ALA A 192 11.09 16.32 -8.67
C ALA A 192 10.40 17.69 -8.60
N THR A 193 9.21 17.77 -7.99
CA THR A 193 8.45 19.02 -7.82
C THR A 193 9.17 20.00 -6.90
N VAL A 194 9.80 19.50 -5.83
CA VAL A 194 10.58 20.30 -4.88
C VAL A 194 11.89 20.79 -5.51
N GLN A 195 12.59 19.93 -6.24
CA GLN A 195 13.89 20.27 -6.84
C GLN A 195 13.75 21.18 -8.07
N ARG A 196 12.69 20.98 -8.88
CA ARG A 196 12.48 21.66 -10.16
C ARG A 196 11.01 22.07 -10.33
N PRO A 197 10.55 23.08 -9.57
CA PRO A 197 9.17 23.53 -9.64
C PRO A 197 8.85 24.08 -11.04
N GLY A 198 7.75 23.60 -11.63
CA GLY A 198 7.26 24.07 -12.94
C GLY A 198 7.91 23.40 -14.16
N GLU A 199 8.90 22.52 -13.99
CA GLU A 199 9.39 21.69 -15.08
C GLU A 199 8.40 20.57 -15.43
N SER A 200 8.28 20.25 -16.73
CA SER A 200 7.49 19.12 -17.18
C SER A 200 8.04 17.82 -16.60
N LEU A 201 7.16 16.94 -16.12
CA LEU A 201 7.57 15.63 -15.63
C LEU A 201 8.33 14.85 -16.73
N PRO A 202 9.43 14.16 -16.38
CA PRO A 202 10.14 13.31 -17.34
C PRO A 202 9.22 12.23 -17.96
N ASP A 203 9.35 12.01 -19.26
CA ASP A 203 8.52 11.05 -20.01
C ASP A 203 8.63 9.61 -19.47
N PHE A 204 9.78 9.24 -18.91
CA PHE A 204 9.94 7.91 -18.30
C PHE A 204 9.02 7.73 -17.08
N LEU A 205 8.90 8.75 -16.23
CA LEU A 205 8.11 8.70 -15.00
C LEU A 205 6.62 8.60 -15.34
N MET A 206 6.23 9.35 -16.36
CA MET A 206 4.90 9.29 -16.98
C MET A 206 4.57 7.89 -17.49
N THR A 207 5.51 7.27 -18.19
CA THR A 207 5.35 5.90 -18.72
C THR A 207 5.20 4.89 -17.61
N LYS A 208 6.04 4.97 -16.55
CA LYS A 208 5.94 4.07 -15.40
C LYS A 208 4.62 4.22 -14.65
N ALA A 209 4.14 5.45 -14.46
CA ALA A 209 2.85 5.72 -13.82
C ALA A 209 1.68 5.08 -14.59
N ARG A 210 1.68 5.17 -15.93
CA ARG A 210 0.66 4.50 -16.78
C ARG A 210 0.71 2.99 -16.70
N LEU A 211 1.90 2.40 -16.63
CA LEU A 211 2.05 0.95 -16.49
C LEU A 211 1.47 0.47 -15.15
N VAL A 212 1.79 1.15 -14.06
CA VAL A 212 1.25 0.80 -12.73
C VAL A 212 -0.26 1.03 -12.66
N GLU A 213 -0.78 2.08 -13.32
CA GLU A 213 -2.22 2.30 -13.45
C GLU A 213 -2.91 1.10 -14.14
N SER A 214 -2.39 0.68 -15.31
CA SER A 214 -2.92 -0.49 -16.03
C SER A 214 -2.92 -1.72 -15.14
N GLU A 215 -1.83 -1.98 -14.42
CA GLU A 215 -1.76 -3.14 -13.52
C GLU A 215 -2.78 -3.11 -12.38
N LEU A 216 -3.12 -1.93 -11.85
CA LEU A 216 -4.14 -1.78 -10.81
C LEU A 216 -5.57 -1.85 -11.37
N LEU A 217 -5.78 -1.41 -12.62
CA LEU A 217 -7.07 -1.48 -13.31
C LEU A 217 -7.35 -2.90 -13.84
N ASP A 218 -6.34 -3.56 -14.40
CA ASP A 218 -6.38 -4.92 -14.94
C ASP A 218 -6.31 -6.00 -13.84
N HIS A 219 -6.14 -5.60 -12.57
CA HIS A 219 -6.14 -6.53 -11.44
C HIS A 219 -7.49 -7.25 -11.39
N ALA A 220 -7.50 -8.49 -11.86
CA ALA A 220 -8.70 -9.31 -11.94
C ALA A 220 -9.26 -9.51 -10.53
N HIS A 221 -10.52 -9.12 -10.33
CA HIS A 221 -11.22 -9.41 -9.08
C HIS A 221 -11.33 -10.92 -8.93
N SER A 222 -10.65 -11.46 -7.92
CA SER A 222 -10.79 -12.87 -7.60
C SER A 222 -12.21 -13.12 -7.11
N SER A 223 -12.96 -13.98 -7.83
CA SER A 223 -14.30 -14.37 -7.41
C SER A 223 -14.23 -15.15 -6.09
N ARG A 224 -15.20 -14.93 -5.20
CA ARG A 224 -15.38 -15.71 -3.96
C ARG A 224 -15.31 -17.22 -4.18
N SER A 225 -15.85 -17.70 -5.31
CA SER A 225 -15.85 -19.12 -5.67
C SER A 225 -14.46 -19.73 -5.82
N ASN A 226 -13.45 -18.89 -6.02
CA ASN A 226 -12.09 -19.31 -6.28
C ASN A 226 -11.28 -19.48 -5.00
N PHE A 227 -11.75 -19.02 -3.84
CA PHE A 227 -10.98 -19.11 -2.59
C PHE A 227 -11.27 -20.37 -1.78
N ILE A 228 -10.23 -20.87 -1.10
CA ILE A 228 -10.38 -21.81 0.01
C ILE A 228 -10.69 -21.00 1.27
N ASP A 229 -11.64 -21.51 2.06
CA ASP A 229 -11.97 -20.94 3.37
C ASP A 229 -10.70 -20.87 4.24
N PRO A 230 -10.30 -19.69 4.74
CA PRO A 230 -9.10 -19.52 5.55
C PRO A 230 -9.11 -20.31 6.87
N GLN A 231 -10.26 -20.85 7.31
CA GLN A 231 -10.41 -21.52 8.61
C GLN A 231 -10.07 -20.61 9.80
N ASP A 232 -10.13 -19.29 9.60
CA ASP A 232 -10.00 -18.29 10.65
C ASP A 232 -11.40 -17.90 11.15
N PRO A 233 -11.74 -18.14 12.43
CA PRO A 233 -13.05 -17.78 12.97
C PRO A 233 -13.32 -16.26 12.97
N GLN A 234 -12.29 -15.42 12.85
CA GLN A 234 -12.40 -13.97 12.85
C GLN A 234 -12.25 -13.35 11.46
N THR A 235 -12.01 -14.12 10.40
CA THR A 235 -11.76 -13.54 9.08
C THR A 235 -12.50 -14.31 8.00
N THR A 236 -13.42 -13.63 7.32
CA THR A 236 -14.15 -14.20 6.18
C THR A 236 -13.48 -13.85 4.84
N ILE A 237 -13.77 -14.63 3.79
CA ILE A 237 -13.29 -14.34 2.42
C ILE A 237 -13.82 -12.98 1.94
N ASP A 238 -15.07 -12.64 2.25
CA ASP A 238 -15.67 -11.37 1.84
C ASP A 238 -14.95 -10.16 2.48
N GLU A 239 -14.47 -10.31 3.72
CA GLU A 239 -13.66 -9.29 4.40
C GLU A 239 -12.27 -9.15 3.75
N ILE A 240 -11.62 -10.27 3.40
CA ILE A 240 -10.33 -10.25 2.68
C ILE A 240 -10.47 -9.53 1.34
N LEU A 241 -11.49 -9.88 0.55
CA LEU A 241 -11.76 -9.25 -0.75
C LEU A 241 -12.10 -7.76 -0.60
N SER A 242 -12.78 -7.38 0.47
CA SER A 242 -13.07 -5.96 0.77
C SER A 242 -11.78 -5.19 1.04
N VAL A 243 -10.86 -5.74 1.84
CA VAL A 243 -9.57 -5.09 2.11
C VAL A 243 -8.70 -5.05 0.85
N GLU A 244 -8.68 -6.12 0.05
CA GLU A 244 -7.99 -6.15 -1.24
C GLU A 244 -8.46 -5.01 -2.15
N GLU A 245 -9.78 -4.88 -2.33
CA GLU A 245 -10.36 -3.84 -3.18
C GLU A 245 -10.10 -2.43 -2.65
N ALA A 246 -10.13 -2.25 -1.32
CA ALA A 246 -9.75 -1.00 -0.68
C ALA A 246 -8.29 -0.62 -0.98
N TYR A 247 -7.35 -1.58 -0.99
CA TYR A 247 -5.95 -1.33 -1.36
C TYR A 247 -5.78 -0.98 -2.82
N ARG A 248 -6.51 -1.66 -3.72
CA ARG A 248 -6.51 -1.34 -5.16
C ARG A 248 -6.98 0.09 -5.41
N CYS A 249 -8.12 0.45 -4.81
CA CYS A 249 -8.68 1.79 -4.89
C CYS A 249 -7.78 2.85 -4.23
N ALA A 250 -7.14 2.53 -3.09
CA ALA A 250 -6.21 3.44 -2.42
C ALA A 250 -4.94 3.69 -3.27
N GLY A 251 -4.41 2.65 -3.92
CA GLY A 251 -3.32 2.77 -4.88
C GLY A 251 -3.69 3.71 -6.03
N LEU A 252 -4.87 3.55 -6.62
CA LEU A 252 -5.37 4.41 -7.69
C LEU A 252 -5.62 5.85 -7.20
N LEU A 253 -6.23 6.05 -6.02
CA LEU A 253 -6.44 7.36 -5.41
C LEU A 253 -5.11 8.11 -5.24
N GLN A 254 -4.10 7.43 -4.70
CA GLN A 254 -2.79 8.04 -4.52
C GLN A 254 -2.10 8.30 -5.86
N LEU A 255 -2.17 7.37 -6.80
CA LEU A 255 -1.58 7.52 -8.12
C LEU A 255 -2.21 8.70 -8.87
N TYR A 256 -3.54 8.85 -8.85
CA TYR A 256 -4.23 9.98 -9.48
C TYR A 256 -4.03 11.31 -8.75
N THR A 257 -3.82 11.27 -7.44
CA THR A 257 -3.37 12.45 -6.68
C THR A 257 -2.01 12.93 -7.19
N ALA A 258 -1.07 11.99 -7.35
CA ALA A 258 0.27 12.31 -7.84
C ALA A 258 0.29 12.50 -9.36
N PHE A 259 -0.60 11.93 -10.15
CA PHE A 259 -0.54 11.97 -11.60
C PHE A 259 -1.94 12.29 -12.17
N PRO A 260 -2.43 13.54 -12.01
CA PRO A 260 -3.84 13.88 -12.30
C PRO A 260 -4.26 13.67 -13.75
N HIS A 261 -3.30 13.79 -14.68
CA HIS A 261 -3.54 13.57 -16.10
C HIS A 261 -3.98 12.13 -16.43
N LEU A 262 -3.65 11.13 -15.59
CA LEU A 262 -4.09 9.76 -15.81
C LEU A 262 -5.61 9.65 -15.68
N LEU A 263 -6.16 10.24 -14.61
CA LEU A 263 -7.61 10.31 -14.38
C LEU A 263 -8.32 11.05 -15.52
N GLN A 264 -7.73 12.16 -15.98
CA GLN A 264 -8.27 12.93 -17.10
C GLN A 264 -8.35 12.09 -18.39
N ARG A 265 -7.30 11.32 -18.68
CA ARG A 265 -7.24 10.45 -19.85
C ARG A 265 -8.33 9.37 -19.80
N GLN A 266 -8.57 8.76 -18.64
CA GLN A 266 -9.62 7.73 -18.48
C GLN A 266 -11.02 8.30 -18.74
N ALA A 267 -11.29 9.49 -18.20
CA ALA A 267 -12.54 10.17 -18.48
C ALA A 267 -12.72 10.42 -20.00
N TYR A 268 -11.68 10.88 -20.69
CA TYR A 268 -11.76 11.09 -22.14
C TYR A 268 -12.00 9.81 -22.95
N HIS A 269 -11.34 8.70 -22.62
CA HIS A 269 -11.57 7.41 -23.29
C HIS A 269 -13.00 6.90 -23.09
N ALA A 270 -13.57 7.05 -21.89
CA ALA A 270 -14.95 6.66 -21.62
C ALA A 270 -15.98 7.40 -22.51
N PHE A 271 -15.69 8.66 -22.89
CA PHE A 271 -16.55 9.43 -23.79
C PHE A 271 -16.36 9.10 -25.29
N HIS A 272 -15.21 8.54 -25.69
CA HIS A 272 -14.86 8.34 -27.11
C HIS A 272 -14.91 6.88 -27.58
N ASP A 273 -15.05 5.89 -26.68
CA ASP A 273 -15.32 4.50 -27.07
C ASP A 273 -16.69 4.32 -27.79
N GLU A 274 -17.55 5.35 -27.80
CA GLU A 274 -18.79 5.37 -28.59
C GLU A 274 -18.67 6.04 -29.98
N ALA A 275 -17.52 6.65 -30.33
CA ALA A 275 -17.33 7.36 -31.60
C ALA A 275 -16.16 6.77 -32.41
N ASP A 276 -16.49 5.85 -33.32
CA ASP A 276 -15.52 5.17 -34.19
C ASP A 276 -14.82 6.14 -35.17
N GLY A 277 -13.49 5.99 -35.24
CA GLY A 277 -12.57 6.35 -36.33
C GLY A 277 -12.60 7.77 -36.92
N LEU A 278 -11.68 8.66 -36.48
CA LEU A 278 -10.86 9.57 -37.33
C LEU A 278 -10.09 10.68 -36.56
N GLU A 279 -9.56 10.49 -35.35
CA GLU A 279 -8.92 11.62 -34.63
C GLU A 279 -7.65 11.24 -33.84
N SER A 280 -6.52 11.11 -34.54
CA SER A 280 -5.18 10.93 -33.93
C SER A 280 -4.45 12.28 -33.72
N GLU A 281 -4.76 13.30 -34.52
CA GLU A 281 -4.08 14.60 -34.48
C GLU A 281 -4.66 15.56 -33.41
N SER A 282 -5.98 15.52 -33.16
CA SER A 282 -6.63 16.33 -32.10
C SER A 282 -6.24 15.89 -30.68
N LEU A 283 -5.92 14.60 -30.49
CA LEU A 283 -5.42 14.02 -29.25
C LEU A 283 -4.06 14.62 -28.85
N ARG A 284 -3.15 14.84 -29.83
CA ARG A 284 -1.81 15.40 -29.58
C ARG A 284 -1.84 16.88 -29.21
N GLU A 285 -2.73 17.66 -29.82
CA GLU A 285 -2.84 19.10 -29.54
C GLU A 285 -3.47 19.37 -28.16
N LYS A 286 -4.49 18.59 -27.77
CA LYS A 286 -5.12 18.70 -26.44
C LYS A 286 -4.27 18.10 -25.32
N ASP A 287 -3.49 17.06 -25.58
CA ASP A 287 -2.45 16.58 -24.65
C ASP A 287 -1.42 17.68 -24.35
N ASN A 288 -1.05 18.48 -25.36
CA ASN A 288 -0.11 19.60 -25.20
C ASN A 288 -0.74 20.80 -24.47
N GLU A 289 -2.05 20.99 -24.54
CA GLU A 289 -2.78 21.98 -23.73
C GLU A 289 -2.94 21.52 -22.27
N CYS A 290 -3.21 20.23 -22.04
CA CYS A 290 -3.25 19.63 -20.71
C CYS A 290 -1.88 19.62 -20.02
N LYS A 291 -0.79 19.44 -20.77
CA LYS A 291 0.58 19.61 -20.25
C LYS A 291 0.85 21.05 -19.78
N ARG A 292 0.22 22.06 -20.39
CA ARG A 292 0.37 23.48 -20.03
C ARG A 292 -0.42 23.87 -18.78
N LEU A 293 -1.68 23.43 -18.65
CA LEU A 293 -2.52 23.67 -17.47
C LEU A 293 -2.02 22.97 -16.21
N ASN A 294 -1.39 21.79 -16.36
CA ASN A 294 -0.84 21.01 -15.25
C ASN A 294 0.53 21.50 -14.74
N SER A 295 1.09 22.57 -15.31
CA SER A 295 2.35 23.20 -14.82
C SER A 295 2.21 23.78 -13.40
N VAL A 296 0.98 23.95 -12.90
CA VAL A 296 0.68 24.55 -11.59
C VAL A 296 0.22 23.52 -10.55
N GLY A 297 0.01 22.24 -10.92
CA GLY A 297 -0.36 21.19 -9.96
C GLY A 297 -1.75 21.35 -9.31
N GLU A 298 -2.65 22.14 -9.91
CA GLU A 298 -4.00 22.37 -9.40
C GLU A 298 -5.01 21.44 -10.09
N PHE A 299 -5.81 20.74 -9.28
CA PHE A 299 -6.89 19.87 -9.76
C PHE A 299 -8.04 20.70 -10.32
N THR A 300 -8.67 20.24 -11.41
CA THR A 300 -9.96 20.80 -11.81
C THR A 300 -11.03 20.42 -10.77
N PRO A 301 -12.09 21.23 -10.56
CA PRO A 301 -13.15 20.88 -9.61
C PRO A 301 -13.75 19.48 -9.82
N PRO A 302 -14.01 19.02 -11.06
CA PRO A 302 -14.47 17.65 -11.29
C PRO A 302 -13.46 16.57 -10.86
N GLN A 303 -12.17 16.76 -11.14
CA GLN A 303 -11.11 15.82 -10.71
C GLN A 303 -11.02 15.76 -9.19
N TYR A 304 -11.02 16.92 -8.55
CA TYR A 304 -10.96 17.04 -7.10
C TYR A 304 -12.14 16.33 -6.42
N ASN A 305 -13.36 16.58 -6.90
CA ASN A 305 -14.58 15.97 -6.36
C ASN A 305 -14.64 14.46 -6.64
N TRP A 306 -14.10 14.00 -7.77
CA TRP A 306 -13.98 12.57 -8.07
C TRP A 306 -13.02 11.84 -7.13
N LEU A 307 -11.83 12.41 -6.86
CA LEU A 307 -10.86 11.84 -5.93
C LEU A 307 -11.42 11.75 -4.50
N ARG A 308 -12.16 12.78 -4.08
CA ARG A 308 -12.94 12.76 -2.83
C ARG A 308 -13.99 11.64 -2.83
N ALA A 309 -14.72 11.46 -3.93
CA ALA A 309 -15.72 10.39 -4.03
C ALA A 309 -15.07 8.98 -3.98
N LEU A 310 -13.90 8.79 -4.59
CA LEU A 310 -13.13 7.55 -4.50
C LEU A 310 -12.67 7.29 -3.06
N ALA A 311 -12.24 8.33 -2.32
CA ALA A 311 -11.90 8.20 -0.91
C ALA A 311 -13.09 7.71 -0.06
N PHE A 312 -14.28 8.28 -0.27
CA PHE A 312 -15.49 7.83 0.41
C PHE A 312 -15.87 6.39 0.02
N HIS A 313 -15.64 6.02 -1.24
CA HIS A 313 -15.86 4.66 -1.71
C HIS A 313 -14.97 3.64 -0.97
N ILE A 314 -13.67 3.95 -0.82
CA ILE A 314 -12.72 3.13 -0.03
C ILE A 314 -13.21 2.97 1.40
N LEU A 315 -13.56 4.06 2.07
CA LEU A 315 -14.02 4.00 3.46
C LEU A 315 -15.32 3.20 3.60
N LYS A 316 -16.23 3.29 2.64
CA LYS A 316 -17.47 2.51 2.59
C LYS A 316 -17.21 1.01 2.40
N ILE A 317 -16.18 0.64 1.65
CA ILE A 317 -15.74 -0.77 1.56
C ILE A 317 -15.20 -1.23 2.92
N LEU A 318 -14.33 -0.44 3.55
CA LEU A 318 -13.74 -0.80 4.85
C LEU A 318 -14.77 -0.82 5.99
N GLU A 319 -15.83 -0.03 5.89
CA GLU A 319 -16.95 -0.03 6.85
C GLU A 319 -17.73 -1.35 6.84
N THR A 320 -17.74 -2.11 5.74
CA THR A 320 -18.40 -3.43 5.72
C THR A 320 -17.63 -4.49 6.51
N VAL A 321 -16.37 -4.23 6.87
CA VAL A 321 -15.55 -5.15 7.64
C VAL A 321 -15.82 -4.99 9.14
N PRO A 322 -16.25 -6.05 9.85
CA PRO A 322 -16.55 -5.98 11.28
C PRO A 322 -15.35 -5.52 12.11
N ALA A 323 -15.63 -4.88 13.26
CA ALA A 323 -14.59 -4.45 14.19
C ALA A 323 -13.76 -5.61 14.77
N THR A 324 -14.33 -6.81 14.80
CA THR A 324 -13.69 -8.04 15.28
C THR A 324 -12.90 -8.77 14.20
N SER A 325 -12.87 -8.27 12.95
CA SER A 325 -12.19 -8.96 11.85
C SER A 325 -10.68 -9.00 12.04
N GLY A 326 -10.06 -10.14 11.77
CA GLY A 326 -8.59 -10.28 11.79
C GLY A 326 -7.90 -9.37 10.78
N THR A 327 -8.58 -9.00 9.68
CA THR A 327 -8.02 -8.13 8.63
C THR A 327 -7.84 -6.67 9.05
N ARG A 328 -8.35 -6.25 10.22
CA ARG A 328 -8.27 -4.86 10.71
C ARG A 328 -6.84 -4.33 10.79
N VAL A 329 -5.88 -5.19 11.16
CA VAL A 329 -4.45 -4.86 11.23
C VAL A 329 -3.84 -4.44 9.90
N LEU A 330 -4.49 -4.79 8.79
CA LEU A 330 -4.02 -4.46 7.46
C LEU A 330 -4.63 -3.16 6.92
N GLN A 331 -5.66 -2.59 7.54
CA GLN A 331 -6.43 -1.49 6.96
C GLN A 331 -5.74 -0.13 7.09
N GLY A 332 -4.72 0.00 7.95
CA GLY A 332 -4.13 1.30 8.33
C GLY A 332 -3.71 2.20 7.17
N LEU A 333 -2.97 1.67 6.19
CA LEU A 333 -2.51 2.47 5.05
C LEU A 333 -3.67 2.89 4.13
N ALA A 334 -4.59 1.97 3.82
CA ALA A 334 -5.76 2.28 2.99
C ALA A 334 -6.65 3.34 3.64
N VAL A 335 -6.88 3.23 4.96
CA VAL A 335 -7.59 4.25 5.75
C VAL A 335 -6.84 5.58 5.70
N LEU A 336 -5.53 5.61 5.89
CA LEU A 336 -4.73 6.85 5.84
C LEU A 336 -4.89 7.57 4.49
N ILE A 337 -4.70 6.85 3.39
CA ILE A 337 -4.77 7.40 2.03
C ILE A 337 -6.18 7.98 1.75
N ALA A 338 -7.23 7.25 2.12
CA ALA A 338 -8.61 7.73 1.95
C ALA A 338 -8.95 8.88 2.91
N ALA A 339 -8.55 8.78 4.17
CA ALA A 339 -8.79 9.78 5.20
C ALA A 339 -8.13 11.13 4.87
N ALA A 340 -6.97 11.12 4.18
CA ALA A 340 -6.31 12.31 3.68
C ALA A 340 -7.11 13.07 2.59
N TRP A 341 -8.22 12.50 2.12
CA TRP A 341 -9.15 13.10 1.15
C TRP A 341 -10.53 13.43 1.77
N LEU A 342 -10.66 13.44 3.10
CA LEU A 342 -11.86 13.94 3.79
C LEU A 342 -11.87 15.48 3.86
N VAL A 343 -12.04 16.08 2.68
CA VAL A 343 -12.00 17.53 2.42
C VAL A 343 -13.35 18.05 1.94
N ASP A 344 -13.53 19.37 1.90
CA ASP A 344 -14.72 19.99 1.31
C ASP A 344 -14.72 19.87 -0.22
N PRO A 345 -15.88 19.76 -0.87
CA PRO A 345 -15.95 19.76 -2.32
C PRO A 345 -15.47 21.10 -2.90
N MET A 346 -14.82 21.05 -4.06
CA MET A 346 -14.46 22.25 -4.80
C MET A 346 -15.66 22.73 -5.61
N SER A 347 -16.04 24.00 -5.45
CA SER A 347 -17.18 24.59 -6.18
C SER A 347 -16.87 24.65 -7.67
N VAL A 348 -17.78 24.11 -8.50
CA VAL A 348 -17.78 24.38 -9.93
C VAL A 348 -18.30 25.80 -10.09
N GLY A 349 -17.44 26.77 -10.40
CA GLY A 349 -17.85 28.16 -10.56
C GLY A 349 -18.85 28.30 -11.70
N PHE A 350 -20.14 28.39 -11.40
CA PHE A 350 -21.16 28.79 -12.35
C PHE A 350 -21.46 30.28 -12.15
N SER A 351 -21.04 31.10 -13.12
CA SER A 351 -21.78 32.32 -13.42
C SER A 351 -23.20 31.91 -13.78
N SER A 352 -24.16 32.39 -12.98
CA SER A 352 -25.60 32.15 -13.10
C SER A 352 -26.12 32.10 -14.54
N SER A 353 -26.59 30.93 -14.97
CA SER A 353 -27.80 30.83 -15.78
C SER A 353 -28.55 29.57 -15.37
N GLU A 354 -29.79 29.76 -14.91
CA GLU A 354 -30.72 28.69 -14.57
C GLU A 354 -30.92 27.74 -15.76
N GLY A 355 -30.78 26.44 -15.52
CA GLY A 355 -31.11 25.40 -16.49
C GLY A 355 -30.26 24.13 -16.27
N ASP A 356 -30.88 23.11 -15.67
CA ASP A 356 -30.46 21.70 -15.65
C ASP A 356 -28.97 21.42 -15.85
N SER A 357 -28.18 21.70 -14.81
CA SER A 357 -26.78 21.27 -14.77
C SER A 357 -26.69 19.99 -13.95
N SER A 358 -26.92 18.85 -14.62
CA SER A 358 -26.42 17.56 -14.11
C SER A 358 -24.94 17.77 -13.81
N GLU A 359 -24.52 17.65 -12.54
CA GLU A 359 -23.11 17.65 -12.16
C GLU A 359 -22.39 16.70 -13.13
N ALA A 360 -21.55 17.23 -14.02
CA ALA A 360 -20.73 16.42 -14.89
C ALA A 360 -19.65 15.76 -14.02
N LEU A 361 -20.06 14.76 -13.24
CA LEU A 361 -19.19 13.86 -12.52
C LEU A 361 -18.32 13.19 -13.59
N LEU A 362 -17.00 13.29 -13.43
CA LEU A 362 -16.09 12.51 -14.24
C LEU A 362 -16.48 11.04 -14.07
N GLU A 363 -16.88 10.39 -15.17
CA GLU A 363 -17.18 8.97 -15.15
C GLU A 363 -15.92 8.18 -15.42
N HIS A 364 -15.73 7.10 -14.66
CA HIS A 364 -14.62 6.17 -14.84
C HIS A 364 -15.21 4.78 -15.10
N SER A 365 -15.14 4.33 -16.35
CA SER A 365 -15.79 3.09 -16.82
C SER A 365 -15.44 1.86 -15.99
N GLN A 366 -14.19 1.77 -15.52
CA GLN A 366 -13.67 0.64 -14.74
C GLN A 366 -13.78 0.81 -13.21
N LEU A 367 -14.27 1.96 -12.71
CA LEU A 367 -14.34 2.28 -11.27
C LEU A 367 -15.68 2.95 -10.91
N PRO A 368 -16.79 2.19 -10.90
CA PRO A 368 -18.08 2.72 -10.52
C PRO A 368 -18.12 3.07 -9.02
N LEU A 369 -18.14 4.36 -8.71
CA LEU A 369 -18.10 4.83 -7.33
C LEU A 369 -19.49 4.73 -6.68
N LYS A 370 -19.54 4.12 -5.49
CA LYS A 370 -20.76 4.13 -4.66
C LYS A 370 -20.95 5.53 -4.06
N LYS A 371 -22.08 6.18 -4.38
CA LYS A 371 -22.45 7.45 -3.73
C LYS A 371 -22.57 7.27 -2.21
N SER A 372 -22.11 8.27 -1.46
CA SER A 372 -22.28 8.37 -0.01
C SER A 372 -23.05 9.65 0.30
N SER A 373 -24.05 9.54 1.18
CA SER A 373 -24.80 10.68 1.70
C SER A 373 -24.15 11.31 2.94
N ALA A 374 -23.09 10.68 3.47
CA ALA A 374 -22.42 11.15 4.68
C ALA A 374 -21.50 12.35 4.41
N THR A 375 -21.47 13.29 5.34
CA THR A 375 -20.61 14.49 5.26
C THR A 375 -19.14 14.15 5.57
N LYS A 376 -18.23 15.10 5.31
CA LYS A 376 -16.81 14.89 5.65
C LYS A 376 -16.63 14.68 7.16
N GLU A 377 -17.38 15.40 8.00
CA GLU A 377 -17.30 15.32 9.47
C GLU A 377 -17.75 13.96 9.98
N GLN A 378 -18.85 13.44 9.42
CA GLN A 378 -19.34 12.10 9.77
C GLN A 378 -18.29 11.03 9.45
N TRP A 379 -17.65 11.11 8.28
CA TRP A 379 -16.56 10.19 7.93
C TRP A 379 -15.32 10.39 8.82
N ARG A 380 -14.97 11.62 9.20
CA ARG A 380 -13.87 11.89 10.12
C ARG A 380 -14.13 11.25 11.49
N ASP A 381 -15.35 11.31 11.99
CA ASP A 381 -15.75 10.66 13.24
C ASP A 381 -15.69 9.12 13.16
N ILE A 382 -16.16 8.55 12.05
CA ILE A 382 -16.07 7.09 11.79
C ILE A 382 -14.61 6.64 11.76
N VAL A 383 -13.75 7.35 11.01
CA VAL A 383 -12.32 7.05 10.91
C VAL A 383 -11.65 7.18 12.27
N ARG A 384 -11.92 8.24 13.02
CA ARG A 384 -11.38 8.46 14.37
C ARG A 384 -11.78 7.34 15.33
N CYS A 385 -13.06 6.95 15.32
CA CYS A 385 -13.55 5.84 16.13
C CYS A 385 -12.86 4.53 15.75
N GLY A 386 -12.80 4.21 14.44
CA GLY A 386 -12.15 3.01 13.93
C GLY A 386 -10.68 2.92 14.30
N LEU A 387 -9.91 3.99 14.12
CA LEU A 387 -8.48 4.03 14.45
C LEU A 387 -8.23 3.96 15.97
N ARG A 388 -9.09 4.56 16.82
CA ARG A 388 -8.98 4.41 18.28
C ARG A 388 -9.20 2.97 18.72
N THR A 389 -10.26 2.33 18.23
CA THR A 389 -10.52 0.91 18.47
C THR A 389 -9.35 0.05 17.98
N HIS A 390 -8.72 0.43 16.87
CA HIS A 390 -7.55 -0.26 16.34
C HIS A 390 -6.33 -0.16 17.27
N VAL A 391 -6.05 1.03 17.82
CA VAL A 391 -4.99 1.26 18.82
C VAL A 391 -5.22 0.43 20.09
N GLU A 392 -6.47 0.32 20.53
CA GLU A 392 -6.85 -0.50 21.69
C GLU A 392 -6.68 -1.99 21.41
N TYR A 393 -7.09 -2.45 20.22
CA TYR A 393 -6.99 -3.84 19.79
C TYR A 393 -5.54 -4.31 19.64
N VAL A 394 -4.72 -3.56 18.89
CA VAL A 394 -3.33 -3.96 18.60
C VAL A 394 -2.44 -3.75 19.83
N GLY A 395 -2.68 -2.70 20.61
CA GLY A 395 -1.94 -2.48 21.84
C GLY A 395 -0.56 -1.86 21.65
N LEU A 396 -0.20 -1.40 20.44
CA LEU A 396 1.13 -0.84 20.15
C LEU A 396 1.08 0.67 19.86
N GLN A 397 2.13 1.39 20.28
CA GLN A 397 2.16 2.86 20.19
C GLN A 397 2.20 3.37 18.75
N GLN A 398 2.91 2.70 17.85
CA GLN A 398 2.98 3.09 16.44
C GLN A 398 1.61 3.04 15.71
N VAL A 399 0.64 2.31 16.25
CA VAL A 399 -0.71 2.29 15.66
C VAL A 399 -1.42 3.63 15.86
N SER A 400 -1.03 4.43 16.88
CA SER A 400 -1.58 5.78 17.07
C SER A 400 -1.05 6.78 16.03
N ARG A 401 0.07 6.48 15.36
CA ARG A 401 0.68 7.38 14.37
C ARG A 401 -0.25 7.68 13.22
N VAL A 402 -0.97 6.68 12.72
CA VAL A 402 -1.95 6.88 11.64
C VAL A 402 -3.02 7.88 12.05
N LEU A 403 -3.52 7.80 13.29
CA LEU A 403 -4.49 8.75 13.82
C LEU A 403 -3.88 10.16 13.98
N GLU A 404 -2.65 10.25 14.49
CA GLU A 404 -1.93 11.52 14.61
C GLU A 404 -1.76 12.21 13.26
N ILE A 405 -1.38 11.44 12.23
CA ILE A 405 -1.18 11.95 10.86
C ILE A 405 -2.49 12.50 10.29
N VAL A 406 -3.59 11.75 10.35
CA VAL A 406 -4.87 12.20 9.77
C VAL A 406 -5.41 13.46 10.45
N GLU A 407 -5.26 13.57 11.78
CA GLU A 407 -5.68 14.76 12.53
C GLU A 407 -4.85 16.00 12.17
N VAL A 408 -3.55 15.82 11.91
CA VAL A 408 -2.69 16.92 11.41
C VAL A 408 -3.11 17.34 10.00
N ILE A 409 -3.37 16.38 9.10
CA ILE A 409 -3.80 16.66 7.73
C ILE A 409 -5.12 17.44 7.73
N TRP A 410 -6.13 16.96 8.45
CA TRP A 410 -7.43 17.62 8.52
C TRP A 410 -7.33 19.04 9.03
N ARG A 411 -6.51 19.26 10.07
CA ARG A 411 -6.26 20.60 10.61
C ARG A 411 -5.62 21.52 9.58
N LEU A 412 -4.62 21.03 8.84
CA LEU A 412 -3.94 21.83 7.83
C LEU A 412 -4.85 22.14 6.63
N ASP A 413 -5.65 21.17 6.18
CA ASP A 413 -6.62 21.35 5.10
C ASP A 413 -7.70 22.37 5.47
N ASP A 414 -8.22 22.31 6.70
CA ASP A 414 -9.26 23.23 7.18
C ASP A 414 -8.70 24.68 7.36
N LEU A 415 -7.38 24.84 7.52
CA LEU A 415 -6.71 26.15 7.67
C LEU A 415 -6.17 26.73 6.36
N GLY A 416 -5.69 25.88 5.45
CA GLY A 416 -4.73 26.26 4.40
C GLY A 416 -5.31 26.59 3.03
N GLY A 417 -6.62 26.41 2.80
CA GLY A 417 -7.28 26.65 1.52
C GLY A 417 -6.81 25.77 0.34
N LYS A 418 -5.74 24.99 0.52
CA LYS A 418 -5.19 24.01 -0.42
C LYS A 418 -5.03 22.66 0.27
N LYS A 419 -5.28 21.59 -0.49
CA LYS A 419 -5.17 20.20 -0.01
C LYS A 419 -3.71 19.83 0.26
N CYS A 420 -3.46 19.31 1.45
CA CYS A 420 -2.15 18.90 1.92
C CYS A 420 -1.73 17.55 1.34
N ASP A 421 -0.42 17.39 1.15
CA ASP A 421 0.17 16.10 0.80
C ASP A 421 0.55 15.36 2.08
N TRP A 422 -0.14 14.25 2.36
CA TRP A 422 0.05 13.50 3.58
C TRP A 422 1.48 12.93 3.71
N MET A 423 2.13 12.55 2.61
CA MET A 423 3.51 12.04 2.66
C MET A 423 4.49 13.16 3.02
N ALA A 424 4.23 14.39 2.56
CA ALA A 424 5.01 15.56 2.97
C ALA A 424 4.80 15.88 4.46
N VAL A 425 3.57 15.79 4.96
CA VAL A 425 3.27 15.96 6.40
C VAL A 425 4.02 14.91 7.23
N VAL A 426 3.98 13.65 6.83
CA VAL A 426 4.68 12.55 7.49
C VAL A 426 6.19 12.80 7.54
N ALA A 427 6.79 13.22 6.44
CA ALA A 427 8.22 13.52 6.36
C ALA A 427 8.60 14.71 7.26
N LEU A 428 7.80 15.78 7.28
CA LEU A 428 8.06 16.98 8.07
C LEU A 428 7.87 16.77 9.58
N GLN A 429 6.92 15.93 9.97
CA GLN A 429 6.57 15.70 11.39
C GLN A 429 7.33 14.52 12.02
N GLY A 430 8.15 13.79 11.26
CA GLY A 430 8.85 12.61 11.79
C GLY A 430 7.91 11.45 12.13
N LEU A 431 6.82 11.28 11.36
CA LEU A 431 5.77 10.28 11.59
C LEU A 431 5.85 9.12 10.59
N GLN A 432 7.05 8.75 10.15
CA GLN A 432 7.24 7.74 9.08
C GLN A 432 6.92 6.31 9.54
N THR A 433 6.75 6.08 10.84
CA THR A 433 6.38 4.77 11.41
C THR A 433 4.90 4.50 11.19
N LEU A 434 4.56 4.04 9.98
CA LEU A 434 3.18 3.72 9.58
C LEU A 434 2.76 2.28 9.89
N PHE A 435 3.72 1.42 10.22
CA PHE A 435 3.50 0.01 10.48
C PHE A 435 4.34 -0.44 11.67
N GLY A 436 3.91 -1.55 12.25
CA GLY A 436 4.55 -2.27 13.33
C GLY A 436 3.54 -3.23 13.90
#